data_AF-A0A534SG63-F1
#
_entry.id   AF-A0A534SG63-F1
#
_cell.length_a   1.000
_cell.length_b   1.000
_cell.length_c   1.000
_cell.angle_alpha   90.00
_cell.angle_beta   90.00
_cell.angle_gamma   90.00
#
_symmetry.space_group_name_H-M   'P 1'
#
loop_
_entity.id
_entity.type
_entity.pdbx_description
1 polymer ?
#
loop_
_entity_poly.entity_id
_entity_poly.type
_entity_poly.pdbx_seq_one_letter_code
_entity_poly.pdbx_strand_id
1 'polypeptide(L)'
;TRAQPTAILDGVSVQPMVRPSIEVIIGLTTDPQFGPAMMFGLGGVSVEVLKDVAFRLAPLSQWDAQAMIHEIKSLPLLSGYRGQPAVDLTALERT
;
A
#
# COMPACT_ATOMS: atom_id res chain seq x y z
N THR A 1 23.13 11.64 -14.39
CA THR A 1 22.63 12.48 -13.29
C THR A 1 23.06 13.91 -13.56
N ARG A 2 22.13 14.85 -13.77
CA ARG A 2 22.47 16.25 -14.10
C ARG A 2 22.40 17.07 -12.81
N ALA A 3 23.50 17.71 -12.40
CA ALA A 3 23.49 18.60 -11.26
C ALA A 3 22.66 19.86 -11.57
N GLN A 4 21.73 20.23 -10.68
CA GLN A 4 20.98 21.49 -10.71
C GLN A 4 21.40 22.36 -9.52
N PRO A 5 22.54 23.09 -9.62
CA PRO A 5 23.01 23.96 -8.53
C PRO A 5 22.08 25.15 -8.27
N THR A 6 21.15 25.45 -9.17
CA THR A 6 20.16 26.52 -9.06
C THR A 6 18.79 26.05 -8.56
N ALA A 7 18.68 24.81 -8.05
CA ALA A 7 17.44 24.33 -7.45
C ALA A 7 17.11 25.15 -6.19
N ILE A 8 15.88 25.67 -6.12
CA ILE A 8 15.35 26.30 -4.91
C ILE A 8 14.81 25.17 -4.04
N LEU A 9 15.32 25.03 -2.83
CA LEU A 9 14.88 24.03 -1.86
C LEU A 9 13.94 24.68 -0.85
N ASP A 10 12.71 24.18 -0.75
CA ASP A 10 11.73 24.67 0.24
C ASP A 10 12.12 24.30 1.68
N GLY A 11 12.91 23.23 1.85
CA GLY A 11 13.40 22.77 3.14
C GLY A 11 13.86 21.31 3.12
N VAL A 12 14.02 20.74 4.32
CA VAL A 12 14.38 19.33 4.52
C VAL A 12 13.37 18.68 5.46
N SER A 13 12.78 17.57 5.03
CA SER A 13 11.91 16.73 5.88
C SER A 13 12.76 15.73 6.65
N VAL A 14 12.82 15.88 7.98
CA VAL A 14 13.48 14.91 8.88
C VAL A 14 12.41 14.08 9.56
N GLN A 15 12.49 12.75 9.42
CA GLN A 15 11.55 11.81 9.99
C GLN A 15 12.29 10.68 10.72
N PRO A 16 11.70 10.07 11.76
CA PRO A 16 12.27 8.89 12.41
C PRO A 16 12.42 7.72 11.42
N MET A 17 13.52 6.99 11.53
CA MET A 17 13.72 5.76 10.76
C MET A 17 12.93 4.62 11.39
N VAL A 18 11.89 4.15 10.69
CA VAL A 18 11.11 2.99 11.11
C VAL A 18 11.91 1.70 10.90
N ARG A 19 11.58 0.67 11.69
CA ARG A 19 12.18 -0.66 11.55
C ARG A 19 11.65 -1.33 10.27
N PRO A 20 12.44 -2.22 9.64
CA PRO A 20 11.96 -3.04 8.54
C PRO A 20 10.70 -3.82 8.96
N SER A 21 9.68 -3.82 8.10
CA SER A 21 8.42 -4.55 8.27
C SER A 21 7.85 -4.90 6.91
N ILE A 22 6.67 -5.53 6.88
CA ILE A 22 5.98 -5.81 5.62
C ILE A 22 5.46 -4.50 5.05
N GLU A 23 5.90 -4.16 3.84
CA GLU A 23 5.43 -2.98 3.12
C GLU A 23 4.11 -3.29 2.41
N VAL A 24 3.20 -2.32 2.42
CA VAL A 24 1.94 -2.34 1.67
C VAL A 24 1.83 -1.06 0.85
N ILE A 25 1.05 -1.10 -0.22
CA ILE A 25 0.68 0.08 -1.00
C ILE A 25 -0.83 0.24 -1.01
N ILE A 26 -1.28 1.46 -0.77
CA ILE A 26 -2.66 1.88 -0.97
C ILE A 26 -2.63 3.00 -2.01
N GLY A 27 -3.36 2.80 -3.09
CA GLY A 27 -3.48 3.78 -4.16
C GLY A 27 -4.93 4.25 -4.30
N LEU A 28 -5.12 5.51 -4.64
CA LEU A 28 -6.40 6.02 -5.10
C LEU A 28 -6.21 6.51 -6.53
N THR A 29 -7.00 5.97 -7.45
CA THR A 29 -7.05 6.44 -8.84
C THR A 29 -8.48 6.82 -9.18
N THR A 30 -8.68 7.64 -10.21
CA THR A 30 -10.03 7.95 -10.71
C THR A 30 -10.18 7.26 -12.05
N ASP A 31 -11.02 6.23 -12.10
CA ASP A 31 -11.41 5.59 -13.34
C ASP A 31 -12.39 6.48 -14.12
N PRO A 32 -12.20 6.68 -15.43
CA PRO A 32 -13.08 7.54 -16.25
C PRO A 32 -14.54 7.08 -16.32
N GLN A 33 -14.81 5.78 -16.17
CA GLN A 33 -16.16 5.21 -16.26
C GLN A 33 -16.79 5.04 -14.88
N PHE A 34 -16.00 4.61 -13.89
CA PHE A 34 -16.52 4.19 -12.59
C PHE A 34 -16.24 5.20 -11.45
N GLY A 35 -15.44 6.23 -11.70
CA GLY A 35 -15.06 7.21 -10.70
C GLY A 35 -13.93 6.71 -9.78
N PRO A 36 -13.83 7.20 -8.54
CA PRO A 36 -12.70 6.89 -7.67
C PRO A 36 -12.61 5.39 -7.34
N ALA A 37 -11.45 4.79 -7.59
CA ALA A 37 -11.13 3.41 -7.31
C ALA A 37 -9.91 3.33 -6.39
N MET A 38 -10.05 2.58 -5.31
CA MET A 38 -8.99 2.25 -4.38
C MET A 38 -8.28 0.97 -4.80
N MET A 39 -6.97 0.95 -4.63
CA MET A 39 -6.08 -0.18 -4.87
C MET A 39 -5.36 -0.55 -3.58
N PHE A 40 -5.24 -1.84 -3.30
CA PHE A 40 -4.41 -2.36 -2.22
C PHE A 40 -3.50 -3.49 -2.72
N GLY A 41 -2.27 -3.56 -2.23
CA GLY A 41 -1.33 -4.64 -2.50
C GLY A 41 -0.10 -4.59 -1.60
N LEU A 42 0.81 -5.56 -1.73
CA LEU A 42 2.09 -5.56 -1.00
C LEU A 42 3.14 -4.66 -1.65
N GLY A 43 3.70 -3.74 -0.88
CA GLY A 43 4.74 -2.80 -1.30
C GLY A 43 6.06 -3.46 -1.73
N GLY A 44 6.95 -2.63 -2.25
CA GLY A 44 8.23 -3.04 -2.83
C GLY A 44 8.11 -3.55 -4.28
N VAL A 45 9.16 -4.20 -4.77
CA VAL A 45 9.27 -4.73 -6.16
C VAL A 45 8.14 -5.71 -6.54
N SER A 46 7.44 -6.22 -5.54
CA SER A 46 6.32 -7.15 -5.65
C SER A 46 5.12 -6.56 -6.41
N VAL A 47 4.77 -5.27 -6.23
CA VAL A 47 3.61 -4.67 -6.92
C VAL A 47 3.81 -4.52 -8.42
N GLU A 48 4.99 -4.09 -8.87
CA GLU A 48 5.24 -3.86 -10.30
C GLU A 48 5.34 -5.17 -11.10
N VAL A 49 5.81 -6.26 -10.46
CA VAL A 49 6.09 -7.53 -11.13
C VAL A 49 4.98 -8.58 -10.93
N LEU A 50 4.42 -8.71 -9.72
CA LEU A 50 3.49 -9.80 -9.40
C LEU A 50 2.03 -9.46 -9.74
N LYS A 51 1.70 -8.17 -9.97
CA LYS A 51 0.32 -7.70 -10.20
C LYS A 51 -0.66 -8.20 -9.12
N ASP A 52 -0.16 -8.39 -7.90
CA ASP A 52 -0.96 -8.88 -6.77
C ASP A 52 -1.61 -7.70 -6.05
N VAL A 53 -2.68 -7.21 -6.66
CA VAL A 53 -3.44 -6.04 -6.21
C VAL A 53 -4.93 -6.33 -6.26
N ALA A 54 -5.68 -5.76 -5.32
CA ALA A 54 -7.13 -5.79 -5.29
C ALA A 54 -7.68 -4.36 -5.45
N PHE A 55 -8.80 -4.23 -6.16
CA PHE A 55 -9.46 -2.95 -6.43
C PHE A 55 -10.90 -2.92 -5.89
N ARG A 56 -11.33 -1.76 -5.38
CA ARG A 56 -12.73 -1.47 -5.04
C ARG A 56 -13.08 -0.03 -5.41
N LEU A 57 -14.32 0.21 -5.76
CA LEU A 57 -14.83 1.57 -5.96
C LEU A 57 -15.04 2.25 -4.62
N ALA A 58 -14.74 3.55 -4.55
CA ALA A 58 -15.04 4.35 -3.38
C ALA A 58 -16.48 4.90 -3.45
N PRO A 59 -17.13 5.12 -2.29
CA PRO A 59 -16.66 4.87 -0.93
C PRO A 59 -16.65 3.36 -0.56
N LEU A 60 -15.68 2.95 0.26
CA LEU A 60 -15.58 1.57 0.76
C LEU A 60 -16.32 1.43 2.09
N SER A 61 -17.01 0.31 2.26
CA SER A 61 -17.42 -0.18 3.58
C SER A 61 -16.26 -0.92 4.27
N GLN A 62 -16.37 -1.14 5.59
CA GLN A 62 -15.40 -1.96 6.32
C GLN A 62 -15.31 -3.38 5.75
N TRP A 63 -16.44 -3.92 5.26
CA TRP A 63 -16.47 -5.23 4.61
C TRP A 63 -15.71 -5.23 3.29
N ASP A 64 -15.77 -4.14 2.51
CA ASP A 64 -15.01 -4.00 1.26
C ASP A 64 -13.50 -3.96 1.53
N ALA A 65 -13.08 -3.23 2.57
CA ALA A 65 -11.68 -3.17 2.99
C ALA A 65 -11.16 -4.53 3.46
N GLN A 66 -11.94 -5.23 4.30
CA GLN A 66 -11.62 -6.60 4.73
C GLN A 66 -11.50 -7.53 3.52
N ALA A 67 -12.49 -7.53 2.63
CA ALA A 67 -12.50 -8.40 1.45
C ALA A 67 -11.31 -8.08 0.52
N MET A 68 -10.99 -6.81 0.32
CA MET A 68 -9.85 -6.36 -0.49
C MET A 68 -8.52 -6.88 0.06
N ILE A 69 -8.32 -6.82 1.38
CA ILE A 69 -7.09 -7.32 2.03
C ILE A 69 -6.99 -8.84 1.93
N HIS A 70 -8.11 -9.56 2.00
CA HIS A 70 -8.11 -11.02 1.93
C HIS A 70 -8.04 -11.58 0.50
N GLU A 71 -8.24 -10.73 -0.52
CA GLU A 71 -8.23 -11.13 -1.94
C GLU A 71 -6.82 -11.25 -2.53
N ILE A 72 -5.83 -10.55 -1.95
CA ILE A 72 -4.45 -10.63 -2.45
C ILE A 72 -3.84 -12.01 -2.19
N LYS A 73 -3.12 -12.55 -3.16
CA LYS A 73 -2.48 -13.88 -3.09
C LYS A 73 -1.42 -13.94 -2.00
N SER A 74 -0.84 -12.80 -1.68
CA SER A 74 0.22 -12.64 -0.70
C SER A 74 -0.28 -12.38 0.73
N LEU A 75 -1.59 -12.55 1.00
CA LEU A 75 -2.15 -12.57 2.35
C LEU A 75 -1.33 -13.41 3.37
N PRO A 76 -0.77 -14.59 3.02
CA PRO A 76 0.06 -15.36 3.95
C PRO A 76 1.29 -14.60 4.48
N LEU A 77 1.79 -13.60 3.74
CA LEU A 77 2.88 -12.75 4.22
C LEU A 77 2.39 -11.82 5.33
N LEU A 78 1.18 -11.28 5.21
CA LEU A 78 0.55 -10.44 6.25
C LEU A 78 0.18 -11.27 7.49
N SER A 79 -0.21 -12.54 7.31
CA SER A 79 -0.57 -13.44 8.42
C SER A 79 0.62 -14.05 9.17
N GLY A 80 1.85 -13.67 8.83
CA GLY A 80 3.09 -14.14 9.46
C GLY A 80 3.85 -15.15 8.59
N TYR A 81 5.11 -14.86 8.29
CA TYR A 81 5.95 -15.64 7.38
C TYR A 81 7.40 -15.76 7.88
N ARG A 82 8.00 -16.96 7.77
CA ARG A 82 9.40 -17.25 8.19
C ARG A 82 9.76 -16.74 9.59
N GLY A 83 8.87 -16.95 10.56
CA GLY A 83 9.09 -16.51 11.94
C GLY A 83 8.85 -15.02 12.19
N GLN A 84 8.40 -14.26 11.19
CA GLN A 84 7.87 -12.92 11.41
C GLN A 84 6.44 -13.00 11.97
N PRO A 85 6.09 -12.11 12.93
CA PRO A 85 4.74 -12.04 13.45
C PRO A 85 3.75 -11.58 12.37
N ALA A 86 2.48 -11.92 12.56
CA ALA A 86 1.40 -11.37 11.76
C ALA A 86 1.31 -9.84 11.93
N VAL A 87 0.92 -9.14 10.87
CA VAL A 87 0.58 -7.71 10.94
C VAL A 87 -0.77 -7.53 11.63
N ASP A 88 -1.03 -6.32 12.10
CA ASP A 88 -2.35 -5.94 12.60
C ASP A 88 -3.30 -5.69 11.41
N LEU A 89 -4.02 -6.75 11.00
CA LEU A 89 -4.99 -6.67 9.91
C LEU A 89 -6.15 -5.72 10.24
N THR A 90 -6.56 -5.64 11.49
CA THR A 90 -7.65 -4.75 11.92
C THR A 90 -7.26 -3.28 11.81
N ALA A 91 -6.00 -2.94 12.12
CA ALA A 91 -5.49 -1.59 11.89
C ALA A 91 -5.46 -1.26 10.38
N LEU A 92 -5.10 -2.23 9.54
CA LEU A 92 -5.03 -2.06 8.10
C LEU A 92 -6.42 -1.85 7.46
N GLU A 93 -7.43 -2.59 7.92
CA GLU A 93 -8.84 -2.45 7.48
C GLU A 93 -9.46 -1.08 7.82
N ARG A 94 -8.86 -0.31 8.73
CA ARG A 94 -9.37 0.97 9.25
C ARG A 94 -8.57 2.19 8.80
N THR A 95 -7.56 1.98 7.95
CA THR A 95 -6.73 3.05 7.37
C THR A 95 -7.46 3.76 6.24
#